data_AF-A0A432VSZ5-F1
#
_entry.id   AF-A0A432VSZ5-F1
#
_cell.length_a   1.000
_cell.length_b   1.000
_cell.length_c   1.000
_cell.angle_alpha   90.00
_cell.angle_beta   90.00
_cell.angle_gamma   90.00
#
_symmetry.space_group_name_H-M   'P 1'
#
loop_
_entity.id
_entity.type
_entity.pdbx_description
1 polymer ?
#
loop_
_entity_poly.entity_id
_entity_poly.type
_entity_poly.pdbx_seq_one_letter_code
_entity_poly.pdbx_strand_id
1 'polypeptide(L)'
;MKTIKTTAAITALFAVLITTTLSLSVGLQAPVHAHDHGEHHDHSGHAHSSNGQQSAADGGLFTQTQEQEYTCSMHPNFRSTDPNDRCPICGMELIPVAAGGSDDDGDVTRIEFSGRSLALLGLQTEPVRDGLAQYELRLTGQLDYDERGLTSISAWTSGRIERLLVNYEGARVTQGEPLIELYSPELLVAQQELLQAIRLSNRQGPAFVQEGHQQTLRAARERLRLLGMTTEQIDALIERGEAQERVVIHAPSSGLVTTRAVSQGDYVNTGDMLLAIADSNKLWLVLDVFERDVNHFVVGDSVQLQLSLGHRSAREVSGTIVSMAPRIDDERRTRGVRIALDADDLVAAAGGFVRATLQLQREGVLTIPASAPLITGKRAVVYVQEEASSGAFAAREVELGGRYGDRYEVLSGLSADELVVSRGAFRIDSELQLRGRPSMMAPQGGGATGHEHHGGSAGTTDEHAEHAAASSAAVEFDSTVDASAVFAAYHQMWAALHSDDLAAWQQAATEFHDAVAAVTWPSALATQHEQLTTGAGHAHHVDRISVARDQFYAHSQAMITLAEAGYHHGDLHLMFCPMARRGEGAYWLQEQDELLNPYFGSRMLRCGDHMGVLSGGNH
;
A
#
# COMPACT_ATOMS: atom_id res chain seq x y z
N MET A 1 62.73 -11.08 21.17
CA MET A 1 63.19 -9.70 20.96
C MET A 1 62.89 -9.29 19.53
N LYS A 2 62.01 -8.29 19.36
CA LYS A 2 61.92 -7.28 18.29
C LYS A 2 61.75 -7.77 16.82
N THR A 3 60.57 -7.69 16.17
CA THR A 3 59.68 -6.55 15.80
C THR A 3 59.95 -5.96 14.41
N ILE A 4 58.86 -5.90 13.60
CA ILE A 4 58.40 -4.78 12.76
C ILE A 4 59.17 -4.49 11.44
N LYS A 5 58.53 -4.84 10.31
CA LYS A 5 58.24 -3.97 9.14
C LYS A 5 57.50 -4.78 8.06
N THR A 6 56.18 -4.99 8.13
CA THR A 6 55.06 -4.11 7.70
C THR A 6 55.13 -3.56 6.26
N THR A 7 54.29 -4.16 5.41
CA THR A 7 53.19 -3.49 4.69
C THR A 7 53.52 -2.18 3.94
N ALA A 8 54.13 -2.31 2.77
CA ALA A 8 54.12 -1.24 1.74
C ALA A 8 54.08 -1.72 0.28
N ALA A 9 54.04 -3.04 0.00
CA ALA A 9 54.28 -3.54 -1.36
C ALA A 9 53.05 -4.12 -2.10
N ILE A 10 51.85 -4.17 -1.49
CA ILE A 10 50.70 -4.89 -2.07
C ILE A 10 49.58 -3.96 -2.57
N THR A 11 49.66 -2.66 -2.30
CA THR A 11 48.63 -1.68 -2.70
C THR A 11 48.76 -1.18 -4.15
N ALA A 12 49.74 -1.64 -4.92
CA ALA A 12 50.00 -1.17 -6.29
C ALA A 12 49.50 -2.13 -7.40
N LEU A 13 48.92 -3.29 -7.06
CA LEU A 13 48.58 -4.33 -8.05
C LEU A 13 47.08 -4.49 -8.36
N PHE A 14 46.18 -3.75 -7.68
CA PHE A 14 44.72 -3.91 -7.87
C PHE A 14 44.02 -2.74 -8.58
N ALA A 15 44.76 -1.70 -8.98
CA ALA A 15 44.19 -0.50 -9.62
C ALA A 15 44.25 -0.49 -11.17
N VAL A 16 44.56 -1.62 -11.82
CA VAL A 16 44.78 -1.69 -13.29
C VAL A 16 43.79 -2.61 -14.02
N LEU A 17 42.75 -3.14 -13.35
CA LEU A 17 41.83 -4.11 -13.97
C LEU A 17 40.37 -3.62 -14.17
N ILE A 18 40.09 -2.31 -14.16
CA ILE A 18 38.74 -1.74 -14.41
C ILE A 18 38.80 -0.56 -15.40
N THR A 19 39.58 -0.68 -16.48
CA THR A 19 39.61 0.33 -17.54
C THR A 19 39.80 -0.27 -18.94
N THR A 20 39.05 -1.32 -19.30
CA THR A 20 38.95 -1.75 -20.72
C THR A 20 37.66 -2.54 -20.99
N THR A 21 36.52 -1.86 -21.12
CA THR A 21 35.37 -2.31 -21.94
C THR A 21 34.44 -1.12 -22.23
N LEU A 22 34.91 -0.14 -23.01
CA LEU A 22 34.03 0.83 -23.64
C LEU A 22 34.68 1.37 -24.92
N SER A 23 34.40 0.71 -26.06
CA SER A 23 34.29 1.28 -27.42
C SER A 23 34.54 0.22 -28.50
N LEU A 24 33.47 -0.25 -29.18
CA LEU A 24 33.50 -0.58 -30.62
C LEU A 24 32.09 -0.80 -31.18
N SER A 25 31.47 0.24 -31.74
CA SER A 25 30.48 0.13 -32.84
C SER A 25 30.03 1.51 -33.37
N VAL A 26 30.88 2.10 -34.21
CA VAL A 26 30.51 2.96 -35.35
C VAL A 26 30.77 2.07 -36.58
N GLY A 27 29.98 1.97 -37.64
CA GLY A 27 28.73 2.56 -38.11
C GLY A 27 28.58 2.08 -39.57
N LEU A 28 27.37 1.95 -40.11
CA LEU A 28 27.14 1.96 -41.56
C LEU A 28 25.73 2.48 -41.84
N GLN A 29 25.66 3.50 -42.70
CA GLN A 29 24.48 4.28 -43.05
C GLN A 29 23.90 3.88 -44.41
N ALA A 30 22.56 3.97 -44.46
CA ALA A 30 21.70 4.47 -45.55
C ALA A 30 21.42 3.58 -46.78
N PRO A 31 20.36 3.88 -47.59
CA PRO A 31 19.06 4.55 -47.31
C PRO A 31 17.85 3.72 -47.82
N VAL A 32 16.61 4.24 -47.72
CA VAL A 32 15.64 4.40 -48.85
C VAL A 32 14.17 4.41 -48.37
N HIS A 33 13.54 5.57 -48.61
CA HIS A 33 12.12 5.91 -48.82
C HIS A 33 11.08 5.82 -47.69
N ALA A 34 10.96 6.96 -46.98
CA ALA A 34 9.65 7.53 -46.66
C ALA A 34 9.18 8.39 -47.84
N HIS A 35 7.92 8.25 -48.24
CA HIS A 35 7.25 9.18 -49.15
C HIS A 35 6.51 10.23 -48.33
N ASP A 36 6.95 11.45 -48.53
CA ASP A 36 6.40 12.73 -48.13
C ASP A 36 5.24 13.14 -49.05
N HIS A 37 4.24 13.83 -48.49
CA HIS A 37 3.45 14.85 -49.17
C HIS A 37 3.09 15.93 -48.15
N GLY A 38 3.99 16.88 -47.98
CA GLY A 38 3.67 18.27 -47.65
C GLY A 38 3.61 19.15 -48.90
N GLU A 39 2.71 20.12 -48.88
CA GLU A 39 2.84 21.42 -49.54
C GLU A 39 2.37 22.44 -48.49
N HIS A 40 3.27 23.26 -47.92
CA HIS A 40 3.67 24.62 -48.38
C HIS A 40 2.94 25.70 -47.53
N HIS A 41 3.54 26.80 -47.09
CA HIS A 41 4.82 27.43 -47.34
C HIS A 41 5.16 28.45 -46.22
N ASP A 42 6.47 28.66 -46.02
CA ASP A 42 7.14 29.72 -45.25
C ASP A 42 6.72 31.16 -45.61
N HIS A 43 6.85 32.05 -44.64
CA HIS A 43 7.08 33.47 -44.88
C HIS A 43 8.21 34.00 -43.99
N SER A 44 9.32 34.43 -44.62
CA SER A 44 10.25 35.38 -44.02
C SER A 44 10.61 36.49 -45.01
N GLY A 45 10.50 37.72 -44.51
CA GLY A 45 11.24 38.92 -44.94
C GLY A 45 10.85 39.57 -46.25
N HIS A 46 10.38 40.82 -46.20
CA HIS A 46 11.03 41.95 -46.88
C HIS A 46 10.47 43.29 -46.36
N ALA A 47 11.40 44.18 -46.02
CA ALA A 47 11.17 45.59 -45.72
C ALA A 47 10.75 46.36 -46.98
N HIS A 48 9.90 47.40 -46.83
CA HIS A 48 9.85 48.48 -47.80
C HIS A 48 9.63 49.87 -47.17
N SER A 49 10.35 50.80 -47.79
CA SER A 49 10.54 52.20 -47.51
C SER A 49 9.35 53.09 -47.91
N SER A 50 9.29 54.24 -47.25
CA SER A 50 8.64 55.51 -47.59
C SER A 50 8.21 55.76 -49.05
N ASN A 51 6.96 56.20 -49.24
CA ASN A 51 6.67 57.46 -49.94
C ASN A 51 5.27 57.99 -49.58
N GLY A 52 5.15 59.30 -49.39
CA GLY A 52 3.92 59.96 -48.94
C GLY A 52 2.99 60.38 -50.07
N GLN A 53 1.70 60.50 -49.73
CA GLN A 53 0.77 61.42 -50.37
C GLN A 53 -0.41 61.73 -49.43
N GLN A 54 -0.66 63.04 -49.26
CA GLN A 54 -1.69 63.66 -48.42
C GLN A 54 -3.09 63.54 -49.03
N SER A 55 -4.09 63.32 -48.14
CA SER A 55 -5.50 63.77 -48.17
C SER A 55 -6.36 62.71 -47.47
N ALA A 56 -7.41 62.97 -46.70
CA ALA A 56 -8.03 64.17 -46.16
C ALA A 56 -8.77 63.69 -44.89
N ALA A 57 -9.05 64.62 -43.99
CA ALA A 57 -9.75 64.36 -42.74
C ALA A 57 -11.15 63.75 -42.96
N ASP A 58 -11.49 62.73 -42.17
CA ASP A 58 -12.85 62.60 -41.67
C ASP A 58 -12.85 61.97 -40.27
N GLY A 59 -13.57 62.59 -39.35
CA GLY A 59 -13.61 62.22 -37.94
C GLY A 59 -14.57 61.06 -37.70
N GLY A 60 -14.06 59.95 -37.18
CA GLY A 60 -14.84 58.82 -36.67
C GLY A 60 -14.48 58.55 -35.21
N LEU A 61 -15.40 58.87 -34.31
CA LEU A 61 -15.35 58.61 -32.88
C LEU A 61 -15.38 57.08 -32.63
N PHE A 62 -14.26 56.47 -32.23
CA PHE A 62 -14.27 55.10 -31.69
C PHE A 62 -14.67 55.16 -30.22
N THR A 63 -15.97 55.00 -29.96
CA THR A 63 -16.49 54.69 -28.63
C THR A 63 -16.02 53.27 -28.28
N GLN A 64 -15.16 53.13 -27.28
CA GLN A 64 -14.94 51.83 -26.64
C GLN A 64 -16.20 51.48 -25.86
N THR A 65 -16.99 50.55 -26.40
CA THR A 65 -18.11 49.97 -25.67
C THR A 65 -17.51 48.99 -24.66
N GLN A 66 -17.55 49.34 -23.37
CA GLN A 66 -17.34 48.36 -22.31
C GLN A 66 -18.43 47.28 -22.47
N GLU A 67 -18.05 46.03 -22.67
CA GLU A 67 -18.99 44.91 -22.64
C GLU A 67 -19.51 44.79 -21.21
N GLN A 68 -20.72 45.30 -20.99
CA GLN A 68 -21.41 45.26 -19.71
C GLN A 68 -21.91 43.83 -19.50
N GLU A 69 -21.38 43.14 -18.49
CA GLU A 69 -21.79 41.79 -18.14
C GLU A 69 -22.95 41.84 -17.12
N TYR A 70 -23.94 40.95 -17.28
CA TYR A 70 -25.15 40.85 -16.48
C TYR A 70 -25.23 39.50 -15.77
N THR A 71 -25.70 39.46 -14.53
CA THR A 71 -25.81 38.23 -13.72
C THR A 71 -27.14 38.13 -12.98
N CYS A 72 -27.53 36.93 -12.55
CA CYS A 72 -28.76 36.71 -11.79
C CYS A 72 -28.52 36.85 -10.28
N SER A 73 -29.38 37.59 -9.58
CA SER A 73 -29.26 37.79 -8.12
C SER A 73 -29.35 36.51 -7.28
N MET A 74 -30.03 35.47 -7.76
CA MET A 74 -30.10 34.16 -7.10
C MET A 74 -29.15 33.11 -7.70
N HIS A 75 -28.62 33.36 -8.90
CA HIS A 75 -27.68 32.45 -9.57
C HIS A 75 -26.51 33.27 -10.13
N PRO A 76 -25.61 33.78 -9.24
CA PRO A 76 -24.53 34.70 -9.63
C PRO A 76 -23.52 34.10 -10.61
N ASN A 77 -23.55 32.78 -10.74
CA ASN A 77 -22.69 32.03 -11.63
C ASN A 77 -23.14 32.07 -13.10
N PHE A 78 -24.39 32.46 -13.38
CA PHE A 78 -24.86 32.70 -14.74
C PHE A 78 -24.54 34.14 -15.14
N ARG A 79 -23.76 34.29 -16.21
CA ARG A 79 -23.34 35.58 -16.77
C ARG A 79 -23.73 35.64 -18.24
N SER A 80 -24.27 36.77 -18.67
CA SER A 80 -24.55 37.05 -20.07
C SER A 80 -24.12 38.46 -20.43
N THR A 81 -23.69 38.64 -21.68
CA THR A 81 -23.41 39.94 -22.28
C THR A 81 -24.67 40.57 -22.89
N ASP A 82 -25.80 39.84 -22.98
CA ASP A 82 -27.08 40.37 -23.46
C ASP A 82 -27.96 40.83 -22.27
N PRO A 83 -28.33 42.12 -22.20
CA PRO A 83 -29.21 42.65 -21.15
C PRO A 83 -30.63 42.05 -21.15
N ASN A 84 -31.07 41.44 -22.25
CA ASN A 84 -32.41 40.89 -22.38
C ASN A 84 -32.49 39.39 -22.04
N ASP A 85 -31.35 38.76 -21.80
CA ASP A 85 -31.33 37.37 -21.35
C ASP A 85 -31.98 37.25 -19.97
N ARG A 86 -32.65 36.14 -19.76
CA ARG A 86 -33.21 35.75 -18.46
C ARG A 86 -32.40 34.61 -17.91
N CYS A 87 -32.25 34.57 -16.60
CA CYS A 87 -31.60 33.45 -15.92
C CYS A 87 -32.30 32.13 -16.30
N PRO A 88 -31.64 31.18 -16.97
CA PRO A 88 -32.26 29.92 -17.38
C PRO A 88 -32.60 29.02 -16.18
N ILE A 89 -31.99 29.29 -15.01
CA ILE A 89 -32.19 28.50 -13.79
C ILE A 89 -33.46 28.96 -13.04
N CYS A 90 -33.80 30.26 -13.06
CA CYS A 90 -34.91 30.79 -12.26
C CYS A 90 -35.83 31.80 -12.97
N GLY A 91 -35.61 32.06 -14.25
CA GLY A 91 -36.46 32.91 -15.10
C GLY A 91 -36.43 34.42 -14.82
N MET A 92 -35.62 34.88 -13.86
CA MET A 92 -35.51 36.29 -13.48
C MET A 92 -34.64 37.08 -14.46
N GLU A 93 -34.91 38.38 -14.58
CA GLU A 93 -34.11 39.32 -15.36
C GLU A 93 -32.72 39.48 -14.75
N LEU A 94 -31.70 39.57 -15.61
CA LEU A 94 -30.32 39.74 -15.16
C LEU A 94 -30.08 41.19 -14.74
N ILE A 95 -29.28 41.35 -13.69
CA ILE A 95 -28.83 42.64 -13.17
C ILE A 95 -27.40 42.92 -13.63
N PRO A 96 -27.05 44.17 -13.98
CA PRO A 96 -25.70 44.51 -14.43
C PRO A 96 -24.69 44.28 -13.30
N VAL A 97 -23.60 43.56 -13.59
CA VAL A 97 -22.47 43.43 -12.67
C VAL A 97 -21.78 44.79 -12.61
N ALA A 98 -21.72 45.39 -11.41
CA ALA A 98 -21.03 46.65 -11.24
C ALA A 98 -19.53 46.45 -11.53
N ALA A 99 -19.01 47.13 -12.55
CA ALA A 99 -17.57 47.27 -12.80
C ALA A 99 -16.96 48.14 -11.68
N GLY A 100 -16.80 47.55 -10.51
CA GLY A 100 -16.26 48.20 -9.33
C GLY A 100 -14.74 48.17 -9.34
N GLY A 101 -14.12 49.21 -9.90
CA GLY A 101 -12.88 49.85 -9.43
C GLY A 101 -11.58 49.03 -9.35
N SER A 102 -10.60 49.51 -10.14
CA SER A 102 -9.13 49.34 -10.12
C SER A 102 -8.53 48.02 -10.61
N ASP A 103 -7.85 48.13 -11.76
CA ASP A 103 -6.69 47.38 -12.25
C ASP A 103 -6.73 45.86 -12.08
N ASP A 104 -7.61 45.22 -12.87
CA ASP A 104 -7.63 43.77 -13.08
C ASP A 104 -6.47 43.41 -14.04
N ASP A 105 -5.28 43.20 -13.46
CA ASP A 105 -4.27 42.36 -14.10
C ASP A 105 -4.88 40.96 -14.27
N GLY A 106 -4.63 40.29 -15.39
CA GLY A 106 -5.39 39.14 -15.90
C GLY A 106 -5.39 37.84 -15.06
N ASP A 107 -5.11 37.92 -13.76
CA ASP A 107 -5.14 36.82 -12.81
C ASP A 107 -6.52 36.67 -12.14
N VAL A 108 -7.33 35.81 -12.74
CA VAL A 108 -8.67 35.44 -12.27
C VAL A 108 -8.68 34.83 -10.86
N THR A 109 -7.53 34.40 -10.33
CA THR A 109 -7.42 33.79 -8.98
C THR A 109 -7.15 34.79 -7.85
N ARG A 110 -6.97 36.07 -8.20
CA ARG A 110 -6.69 37.15 -7.26
C ARG A 110 -7.97 37.85 -6.81
N ILE A 111 -8.01 38.29 -5.56
CA ILE A 111 -9.05 39.17 -5.03
C ILE A 111 -8.47 40.25 -4.13
N GLU A 112 -8.91 41.49 -4.33
CA GLU A 112 -8.55 42.62 -3.49
C GLU A 112 -9.73 43.09 -2.62
N PHE A 113 -9.45 43.32 -1.35
CA PHE A 113 -10.41 43.83 -0.38
C PHE A 113 -10.05 45.24 0.08
N SER A 114 -11.06 46.12 0.20
CA SER A 114 -10.89 47.42 0.83
C SER A 114 -10.54 47.29 2.33
N GLY A 115 -9.84 48.26 2.91
CA GLY A 115 -9.44 48.23 4.33
C GLY A 115 -10.60 48.05 5.32
N ARG A 116 -11.81 48.54 5.00
CA ARG A 116 -13.01 48.31 5.80
C ARG A 116 -13.54 46.88 5.66
N SER A 117 -13.46 46.30 4.46
CA SER A 117 -13.85 44.91 4.21
C SER A 117 -12.93 43.93 4.95
N LEU A 118 -11.62 44.17 4.95
CA LEU A 118 -10.65 43.37 5.72
C LEU A 118 -10.95 43.35 7.22
N ALA A 119 -11.26 44.52 7.79
CA ALA A 119 -11.59 44.64 9.21
C ALA A 119 -12.88 43.87 9.59
N LEU A 120 -13.85 43.80 8.69
CA LEU A 120 -15.09 43.03 8.89
C LEU A 120 -14.91 41.52 8.71
N LEU A 121 -14.00 41.10 7.83
CA LEU A 121 -13.71 39.69 7.56
C LEU A 121 -12.95 39.01 8.69
N GLY A 122 -12.18 39.78 9.50
CA GLY A 122 -11.45 39.26 10.65
C GLY A 122 -10.39 38.22 10.26
N LEU A 123 -9.75 38.41 9.10
CA LEU A 123 -8.75 37.50 8.57
C LEU A 123 -7.52 37.47 9.48
N GLN A 124 -6.92 36.30 9.62
CA GLN A 124 -5.60 36.12 10.25
C GLN A 124 -4.70 35.43 9.26
N THR A 125 -3.48 35.94 9.11
CA THR A 125 -2.42 35.35 8.31
C THR A 125 -1.27 34.88 9.19
N GLU A 126 -0.64 33.79 8.78
CA GLU A 126 0.58 33.29 9.40
C GLU A 126 1.63 33.00 8.32
N PRO A 127 2.93 33.24 8.59
CA PRO A 127 3.96 32.91 7.63
C PRO A 127 4.12 31.39 7.50
N VAL A 128 4.40 30.93 6.28
CA VAL A 128 4.92 29.58 6.03
C VAL A 128 6.30 29.49 6.68
N ARG A 129 6.48 28.53 7.56
CA ARG A 129 7.73 28.36 8.30
C ARG A 129 8.32 26.99 8.05
N ASP A 130 9.65 26.95 8.01
CA ASP A 130 10.39 25.72 8.23
C ASP A 130 10.07 25.21 9.64
N GLY A 131 9.49 24.02 9.67
CA GLY A 131 9.05 23.35 10.88
C GLY A 131 9.77 22.02 11.08
N LEU A 132 9.65 21.51 12.29
CA LEU A 132 10.01 20.14 12.62
C LEU A 132 8.74 19.30 12.51
N ALA A 133 8.67 18.45 11.47
CA ALA A 133 7.59 17.51 11.29
C ALA A 133 7.81 16.31 12.22
N GLN A 134 6.94 16.15 13.22
CA GLN A 134 6.93 14.99 14.12
C GLN A 134 5.89 13.99 13.62
N TYR A 135 6.34 12.83 13.20
CA TYR A 135 5.49 11.77 12.68
C TYR A 135 5.46 10.59 13.65
N GLU A 136 4.25 10.23 14.09
CA GLU A 136 4.03 9.07 14.96
C GLU A 136 3.58 7.87 14.10
N LEU A 137 4.45 6.86 13.99
CA LEU A 137 4.13 5.57 13.39
C LEU A 137 3.71 4.57 14.45
N ARG A 138 2.49 4.07 14.35
CA ARG A 138 2.01 2.95 15.16
C ARG A 138 2.10 1.68 14.35
N LEU A 139 3.03 0.82 14.74
CA LEU A 139 3.35 -0.41 14.06
C LEU A 139 3.08 -1.61 14.95
N THR A 140 2.80 -2.72 14.30
CA THR A 140 2.66 -4.03 14.93
C THR A 140 3.81 -4.91 14.53
N GLY A 141 4.14 -5.89 15.35
CA GLY A 141 5.22 -6.80 15.04
C GLY A 141 5.39 -7.88 16.08
N GLN A 142 6.54 -8.54 16.03
CA GLN A 142 6.91 -9.60 16.95
C GLN A 142 8.35 -9.42 17.43
N LEU A 143 8.60 -9.84 18.67
CA LEU A 143 9.95 -10.02 19.17
C LEU A 143 10.41 -11.43 18.84
N ASP A 144 11.60 -11.57 18.28
CA ASP A 144 12.20 -12.85 17.94
C ASP A 144 13.68 -12.89 18.35
N TYR A 145 14.25 -14.08 18.39
CA TYR A 145 15.68 -14.26 18.63
C TYR A 145 16.48 -13.80 17.41
N ASP A 146 17.71 -13.33 17.64
CA ASP A 146 18.64 -13.07 16.55
C ASP A 146 18.99 -14.41 15.86
N GLU A 147 18.53 -14.61 14.62
CA GLU A 147 18.72 -15.86 13.89
C GLU A 147 20.20 -16.18 13.67
N ARG A 148 21.07 -15.15 13.68
CA ARG A 148 22.53 -15.30 13.57
C ARG A 148 23.16 -15.89 14.83
N GLY A 149 22.48 -15.74 15.97
CA GLY A 149 22.86 -16.30 17.26
C GLY A 149 22.22 -17.66 17.55
N LEU A 150 21.40 -18.20 16.64
CA LEU A 150 20.75 -19.49 16.82
C LEU A 150 21.74 -20.63 16.48
N THR A 151 21.99 -21.49 17.46
CA THR A 151 22.85 -22.67 17.33
C THR A 151 22.02 -23.93 17.48
N SER A 152 21.89 -24.70 16.41
CA SER A 152 21.26 -26.03 16.44
C SER A 152 22.29 -27.09 16.84
N ILE A 153 21.93 -27.93 17.80
CA ILE A 153 22.74 -29.06 18.26
C ILE A 153 22.12 -30.33 17.70
N SER A 154 22.83 -30.98 16.78
CA SER A 154 22.45 -32.26 16.20
C SER A 154 23.24 -33.41 16.80
N ALA A 155 22.69 -34.62 16.74
CA ALA A 155 23.41 -35.84 17.06
C ALA A 155 24.53 -36.10 16.04
N TRP A 156 25.77 -36.12 16.50
CA TRP A 156 26.97 -36.55 15.77
C TRP A 156 27.08 -38.05 15.50
N THR A 157 26.34 -38.88 16.24
CA THR A 157 26.33 -40.34 16.13
C THR A 157 24.97 -40.87 16.57
N SER A 158 24.61 -42.05 16.09
CA SER A 158 23.39 -42.72 16.56
C SER A 158 23.55 -43.27 17.98
N GLY A 159 22.48 -43.20 18.78
CA GLY A 159 22.50 -43.65 20.16
C GLY A 159 21.19 -43.41 20.90
N ARG A 160 21.12 -43.89 22.13
CA ARG A 160 19.99 -43.67 23.04
C ARG A 160 20.30 -42.56 24.02
N ILE A 161 19.36 -41.64 24.20
CA ILE A 161 19.43 -40.57 25.21
C ILE A 161 19.25 -41.21 26.59
N GLU A 162 20.35 -41.37 27.34
CA GLU A 162 20.31 -41.96 28.69
C GLU A 162 19.83 -40.94 29.71
N ARG A 163 20.32 -39.70 29.60
CA ARG A 163 19.99 -38.63 30.55
C ARG A 163 20.00 -37.26 29.87
N LEU A 164 18.92 -36.52 30.04
CA LEU A 164 18.87 -35.09 29.70
C LEU A 164 19.28 -34.29 30.94
N LEU A 165 20.43 -33.63 30.87
CA LEU A 165 20.88 -32.72 31.94
C LEU A 165 20.12 -31.41 31.86
N VAL A 166 19.82 -30.95 30.65
CA VAL A 166 18.91 -29.84 30.37
C VAL A 166 17.61 -30.39 29.82
N ASN A 167 16.54 -30.33 30.61
CA ASN A 167 15.29 -31.05 30.36
C ASN A 167 14.06 -30.17 30.11
N TYR A 168 14.22 -28.84 30.01
CA TYR A 168 13.13 -27.90 29.70
C TYR A 168 13.60 -26.78 28.77
N GLU A 169 12.65 -26.26 27.98
CA GLU A 169 12.85 -25.06 27.15
C GLU A 169 12.83 -23.80 28.02
N GLY A 170 13.65 -22.81 27.70
CA GLY A 170 13.90 -21.64 28.53
C GLY A 170 15.02 -21.83 29.56
N ALA A 171 15.69 -22.98 29.60
CA ALA A 171 16.88 -23.17 30.42
C ALA A 171 18.05 -22.32 29.87
N ARG A 172 18.79 -21.65 30.77
CA ARG A 172 20.00 -20.91 30.41
C ARG A 172 21.21 -21.82 30.55
N VAL A 173 22.06 -21.84 29.52
CA VAL A 173 23.25 -22.69 29.47
C VAL A 173 24.50 -21.86 29.15
N THR A 174 25.63 -22.31 29.67
CA THR A 174 26.96 -21.73 29.42
C THR A 174 27.73 -22.59 28.42
N GLN A 175 28.65 -21.98 27.67
CA GLN A 175 29.50 -22.70 26.73
C GLN A 175 30.30 -23.79 27.46
N GLY A 176 30.27 -25.02 26.94
CA GLY A 176 30.90 -26.19 27.53
C GLY A 176 30.06 -26.90 28.61
N GLU A 177 28.91 -26.36 28.98
CA GLU A 177 28.01 -27.00 29.95
C GLU A 177 27.48 -28.33 29.40
N PRO A 178 27.42 -29.40 30.22
CA PRO A 178 26.97 -30.70 29.74
C PRO A 178 25.44 -30.71 29.57
N LEU A 179 24.97 -31.09 28.38
CA LEU A 179 23.55 -31.01 27.99
C LEU A 179 22.86 -32.36 28.03
N ILE A 180 23.51 -33.38 27.45
CA ILE A 180 22.91 -34.70 27.21
C ILE A 180 23.96 -35.79 27.44
N GLU A 181 23.58 -36.87 28.13
CA GLU A 181 24.32 -38.13 28.14
C GLU A 181 23.72 -39.08 27.10
N LEU A 182 24.54 -39.48 26.12
CA LEU A 182 24.18 -40.37 25.04
C LEU A 182 24.90 -41.70 25.20
N TYR A 183 24.16 -42.81 25.13
CA TYR A 183 24.73 -44.14 24.94
C TYR A 183 24.82 -44.45 23.45
N SER A 184 26.02 -44.67 22.94
CA SER A 184 26.24 -45.05 21.54
C SER A 184 27.08 -46.33 21.44
N PRO A 185 26.50 -47.44 20.96
CA PRO A 185 27.25 -48.67 20.71
C PRO A 185 28.41 -48.48 19.73
N GLU A 186 28.22 -47.65 18.71
CA GLU A 186 29.26 -47.39 17.70
C GLU A 186 30.47 -46.66 18.31
N LEU A 187 30.23 -45.63 19.11
CA LEU A 187 31.32 -44.96 19.84
C LEU A 187 32.00 -45.92 20.81
N LEU A 188 31.26 -46.77 21.52
CA LEU A 188 31.85 -47.72 22.46
C LEU A 188 32.83 -48.67 21.76
N VAL A 189 32.44 -49.21 20.59
CA VAL A 189 33.32 -50.07 19.78
C VAL A 189 34.55 -49.29 19.30
N ALA A 190 34.36 -48.08 18.76
CA ALA A 190 35.46 -47.26 18.27
C ALA A 190 36.45 -46.85 19.40
N GLN A 191 35.97 -46.61 20.62
CA GLN A 191 36.82 -46.37 21.79
C GLN A 191 37.67 -47.60 22.14
N GLN A 192 37.07 -48.79 22.13
CA GLN A 192 37.79 -50.05 22.39
C GLN A 192 38.86 -50.33 21.32
N GLU A 193 38.57 -50.02 20.06
CA GLU A 193 39.54 -50.11 18.95
C GLU A 193 40.74 -49.19 19.17
N LEU A 194 40.53 -47.92 19.56
CA LEU A 194 41.62 -47.00 19.87
C LEU A 194 42.47 -47.52 21.04
N LEU A 195 41.85 -47.94 22.13
CA LEU A 195 42.57 -48.49 23.29
C LEU A 195 43.39 -49.74 22.91
N GLN A 196 42.86 -50.59 22.03
CA GLN A 196 43.59 -51.73 21.52
C GLN A 196 44.77 -51.32 20.63
N ALA A 197 44.58 -50.33 19.74
CA ALA A 197 45.65 -49.79 18.90
C ALA A 197 46.79 -49.19 19.75
N ILE A 198 46.48 -48.51 20.85
CA ILE A 198 47.46 -48.00 21.83
C ILE A 198 48.27 -49.14 22.42
N ARG A 199 47.60 -50.20 22.90
CA ARG A 199 48.28 -51.38 23.46
C ARG A 199 49.21 -52.05 22.45
N LEU A 200 48.82 -52.10 21.17
CA LEU A 200 49.67 -52.63 20.10
C LEU A 200 50.87 -51.72 19.81
N SER A 201 50.66 -50.41 19.75
CA SER A 201 51.73 -49.42 19.51
C SER A 201 52.79 -49.38 20.61
N ASN A 202 52.43 -49.76 21.85
CA ASN A 202 53.36 -49.83 22.97
C ASN A 202 54.19 -51.13 23.00
N ARG A 203 53.89 -52.13 22.14
CA ARG A 203 54.68 -53.36 22.07
C ARG A 203 55.95 -53.14 21.25
N GLN A 204 57.09 -53.59 21.76
CA GLN A 204 58.35 -53.57 21.01
C GLN A 204 58.34 -54.60 19.87
N GLY A 205 58.99 -54.27 18.75
CA GLY A 205 58.99 -55.07 17.53
C GLY A 205 59.75 -54.40 16.38
N PRO A 206 59.95 -55.09 15.25
CA PRO A 206 60.68 -54.55 14.09
C PRO A 206 60.09 -53.24 13.55
N ALA A 207 60.91 -52.37 12.98
CA ALA A 207 60.50 -51.03 12.51
C ALA A 207 59.28 -51.03 11.59
N PHE A 208 59.19 -51.97 10.64
CA PHE A 208 58.04 -52.09 9.73
C PHE A 208 56.73 -52.44 10.45
N VAL A 209 56.80 -53.18 11.56
CA VAL A 209 55.62 -53.50 12.40
C VAL A 209 55.20 -52.29 13.20
N GLN A 210 56.17 -51.50 13.71
CA GLN A 210 55.90 -50.27 14.44
C GLN A 210 55.21 -49.22 13.57
N GLU A 211 55.64 -49.05 12.32
CA GLU A 211 54.99 -48.15 11.37
C GLU A 211 53.53 -48.54 11.15
N GLY A 212 53.24 -49.84 10.98
CA GLY A 212 51.88 -50.36 10.88
C GLY A 212 51.04 -50.04 12.11
N HIS A 213 51.56 -50.29 13.33
CA HIS A 213 50.86 -49.97 14.57
C HIS A 213 50.56 -48.47 14.72
N GLN A 214 51.52 -47.61 14.36
CA GLN A 214 51.32 -46.16 14.39
C GLN A 214 50.26 -45.71 13.39
N GLN A 215 50.21 -46.33 12.21
CA GLN A 215 49.16 -46.04 11.23
C GLN A 215 47.77 -46.46 11.73
N THR A 216 47.66 -47.64 12.35
CA THR A 216 46.40 -48.09 12.99
C THR A 216 45.96 -47.16 14.12
N LEU A 217 46.89 -46.73 14.97
CA LEU A 217 46.63 -45.75 16.03
C LEU A 217 46.06 -44.44 15.45
N ARG A 218 46.70 -43.90 14.41
CA ARG A 218 46.25 -42.66 13.75
C ARG A 218 44.87 -42.85 13.12
N ALA A 219 44.61 -43.98 12.47
CA ALA A 219 43.31 -44.28 11.87
C ALA A 219 42.20 -44.40 12.93
N ALA A 220 42.47 -45.07 14.05
CA ALA A 220 41.51 -45.21 15.15
C ALA A 220 41.21 -43.85 15.82
N ARG A 221 42.24 -43.01 16.03
CA ARG A 221 42.08 -41.65 16.55
C ARG A 221 41.24 -40.78 15.61
N GLU A 222 41.52 -40.84 14.32
CA GLU A 222 40.78 -40.08 13.31
C GLU A 222 39.33 -40.57 13.19
N ARG A 223 39.08 -41.87 13.28
CA ARG A 223 37.71 -42.43 13.30
C ARG A 223 36.86 -41.84 14.43
N LEU A 224 37.38 -41.75 15.66
CA LEU A 224 36.66 -41.13 16.77
C LEU A 224 36.39 -39.63 16.56
N ARG A 225 37.36 -38.92 15.99
CA ARG A 225 37.19 -37.50 15.63
C ARG A 225 36.09 -37.30 14.59
N LEU A 226 36.01 -38.21 13.60
CA LEU A 226 34.98 -38.19 12.56
C LEU A 226 33.59 -38.60 13.10
N LEU A 227 33.53 -39.45 14.12
CA LEU A 227 32.31 -39.76 14.88
C LEU A 227 31.93 -38.63 15.86
N GLY A 228 32.70 -37.54 15.85
CA GLY A 228 32.38 -36.29 16.50
C GLY A 228 33.18 -35.99 17.76
N MET A 229 33.77 -36.99 18.43
CA MET A 229 34.47 -36.77 19.71
C MET A 229 35.54 -35.68 19.60
N THR A 230 35.56 -34.76 20.56
CA THR A 230 36.56 -33.69 20.56
C THR A 230 37.96 -34.23 20.89
N THR A 231 38.99 -33.50 20.51
CA THR A 231 40.38 -33.87 20.83
C THR A 231 40.58 -34.08 22.32
N GLU A 232 39.96 -33.22 23.14
CA GLU A 232 40.01 -33.26 24.61
C GLU A 232 39.33 -34.52 25.15
N GLN A 233 38.19 -34.92 24.59
CA GLN A 233 37.50 -36.16 24.97
C GLN A 233 38.31 -37.40 24.58
N ILE A 234 38.97 -37.38 23.42
CA ILE A 234 39.85 -38.47 22.97
C ILE A 234 41.08 -38.55 23.86
N ASP A 235 41.72 -37.43 24.20
CA ASP A 235 42.89 -37.44 25.09
C ASP A 235 42.52 -37.89 26.50
N ALA A 236 41.37 -37.46 27.03
CA ALA A 236 40.85 -37.94 28.30
C ALA A 236 40.54 -39.45 28.29
N LEU A 237 40.08 -40.01 27.15
CA LEU A 237 39.92 -41.46 26.98
C LEU A 237 41.26 -42.19 27.03
N ILE A 238 42.28 -41.65 26.36
CA ILE A 238 43.64 -42.22 26.32
C ILE A 238 44.26 -42.23 27.71
N GLU A 239 44.15 -41.12 28.44
CA GLU A 239 44.67 -41.00 29.81
C GLU A 239 43.96 -41.96 30.77
N ARG A 240 42.65 -42.11 30.63
CA ARG A 240 41.84 -43.01 31.47
C ARG A 240 42.11 -44.48 31.17
N GLY A 241 42.38 -44.82 29.91
CA GLY A 241 42.65 -46.19 29.46
C GLY A 241 41.43 -47.12 29.41
N GLU A 242 40.22 -46.59 29.64
CA GLU A 242 38.96 -47.34 29.72
C GLU A 242 37.86 -46.70 28.87
N ALA A 243 37.17 -47.51 28.07
CA ALA A 243 36.07 -47.05 27.21
C ALA A 243 34.82 -46.74 28.05
N GLN A 244 34.09 -45.70 27.66
CA GLN A 244 32.87 -45.26 28.35
C GLN A 244 31.64 -45.56 27.51
N GLU A 245 30.62 -46.12 28.16
CA GLU A 245 29.32 -46.39 27.53
C GLU A 245 28.55 -45.10 27.23
N ARG A 246 28.73 -44.07 28.08
CA ARG A 246 28.03 -42.78 28.00
C ARG A 246 28.99 -41.69 27.56
N VAL A 247 28.59 -40.95 26.54
CA VAL A 247 29.32 -39.77 26.06
C VAL A 247 28.46 -38.54 26.26
N VAL A 248 29.09 -37.46 26.72
CA VAL A 248 28.41 -36.20 27.04
C VAL A 248 28.49 -35.26 25.84
N ILE A 249 27.33 -34.74 25.43
CA ILE A 249 27.22 -33.65 24.45
C ILE A 249 27.20 -32.33 25.24
N HIS A 250 28.11 -31.43 24.89
CA HIS A 250 28.29 -30.14 25.55
C HIS A 250 27.70 -28.98 24.73
N ALA A 251 27.38 -27.88 25.39
CA ALA A 251 26.91 -26.68 24.74
C ALA A 251 28.03 -26.01 23.91
N PRO A 252 27.85 -25.80 22.59
CA PRO A 252 28.84 -25.13 21.75
C PRO A 252 28.92 -23.62 22.01
N SER A 253 27.84 -23.02 22.51
CA SER A 253 27.69 -21.58 22.80
C SER A 253 26.86 -21.38 24.07
N SER A 254 27.00 -20.21 24.70
CA SER A 254 26.15 -19.80 25.83
C SER A 254 24.84 -19.20 25.30
N GLY A 255 23.72 -19.47 25.96
CA GLY A 255 22.44 -18.92 25.53
C GLY A 255 21.23 -19.52 26.25
N LEU A 256 20.06 -19.36 25.66
CA LEU A 256 18.79 -19.91 26.13
C LEU A 256 18.38 -21.09 25.24
N VAL A 257 17.95 -22.20 25.84
CA VAL A 257 17.40 -23.33 25.09
C VAL A 257 16.02 -22.95 24.55
N THR A 258 15.89 -22.81 23.24
CA THR A 258 14.64 -22.40 22.58
C THR A 258 13.78 -23.58 22.14
N THR A 259 14.40 -24.71 21.81
CA THR A 259 13.70 -25.90 21.35
C THR A 259 14.37 -27.14 21.90
N ARG A 260 13.56 -28.08 22.39
CA ARG A 260 14.00 -29.44 22.77
C ARG A 260 13.25 -30.47 21.93
N ALA A 261 13.96 -31.08 20.98
CA ALA A 261 13.38 -32.04 20.04
C ALA A 261 13.42 -33.49 20.53
N VAL A 262 14.12 -33.78 21.65
CA VAL A 262 14.31 -35.14 22.17
C VAL A 262 13.94 -35.26 23.64
N SER A 263 13.50 -36.44 24.04
CA SER A 263 13.18 -36.85 25.41
C SER A 263 14.13 -37.93 25.92
N GLN A 264 14.21 -38.06 27.24
CA GLN A 264 15.02 -39.10 27.86
C GLN A 264 14.45 -40.48 27.50
N GLY A 265 15.33 -41.39 27.04
CA GLY A 265 14.96 -42.71 26.54
C GLY A 265 14.85 -42.80 25.02
N ASP A 266 14.76 -41.68 24.31
CA ASP A 266 14.66 -41.66 22.85
C ASP A 266 15.91 -42.22 22.19
N TYR A 267 15.73 -42.87 21.04
CA TYR A 267 16.83 -43.27 20.17
C TYR A 267 16.95 -42.26 19.03
N VAL A 268 18.14 -41.68 18.87
CA VAL A 268 18.43 -40.65 17.87
C VAL A 268 19.42 -41.18 16.83
N ASN A 269 19.29 -40.71 15.61
CA ASN A 269 20.20 -40.98 14.51
C ASN A 269 21.14 -39.79 14.28
N THR A 270 22.25 -40.07 13.59
CA THR A 270 23.16 -39.01 13.15
C THR A 270 22.43 -37.97 12.31
N GLY A 271 22.54 -36.70 12.69
CA GLY A 271 21.86 -35.57 12.06
C GLY A 271 20.56 -35.14 12.73
N ASP A 272 19.97 -35.97 13.60
CA ASP A 272 18.73 -35.60 14.30
C ASP A 272 18.98 -34.40 15.22
N MET A 273 18.05 -33.45 15.21
CA MET A 273 18.11 -32.28 16.08
C MET A 273 17.84 -32.70 17.53
N LEU A 274 18.69 -32.27 18.45
CA LEU A 274 18.55 -32.54 19.88
C LEU A 274 17.99 -31.31 20.61
N LEU A 275 18.69 -30.18 20.46
CA LEU A 275 18.41 -28.92 21.15
C LEU A 275 18.71 -27.74 20.20
N ALA A 276 18.02 -26.62 20.40
CA ALA A 276 18.45 -25.33 19.87
C ALA A 276 18.77 -24.36 21.01
N ILE A 277 19.85 -23.60 20.86
CA ILE A 277 20.27 -22.54 21.77
C ILE A 277 20.22 -21.22 21.00
N ALA A 278 19.54 -20.21 21.52
CA ALA A 278 19.61 -18.85 21.01
C ALA A 278 20.45 -17.96 21.92
N ASP A 279 21.17 -17.00 21.33
CA ASP A 279 21.80 -15.92 22.10
C ASP A 279 20.71 -15.11 22.83
N SER A 280 20.83 -15.02 24.16
CA SER A 280 19.89 -14.30 25.00
C SER A 280 20.22 -12.82 25.19
N ASN A 281 21.29 -12.31 24.58
CA ASN A 281 21.73 -10.92 24.77
C ASN A 281 21.16 -9.97 23.74
N LYS A 282 20.76 -10.49 22.57
CA LYS A 282 20.21 -9.70 21.46
C LYS A 282 18.91 -10.28 20.98
N LEU A 283 17.95 -9.41 20.71
CA LEU A 283 16.68 -9.76 20.10
C LEU A 283 16.48 -8.95 18.83
N TRP A 284 15.66 -9.49 17.95
CA TRP A 284 15.13 -8.76 16.82
C TRP A 284 13.68 -8.39 17.08
N LEU A 285 13.40 -7.11 16.98
CA LEU A 285 12.05 -6.62 16.80
C LEU A 285 11.75 -6.60 15.31
N VAL A 286 10.83 -7.45 14.87
CA VAL A 286 10.36 -7.50 13.49
C VAL A 286 9.05 -6.73 13.41
N LEU A 287 9.09 -5.54 12.82
CA LEU A 287 7.91 -4.69 12.62
C LEU A 287 7.35 -4.87 11.21
N ASP A 288 6.02 -4.95 11.13
CA ASP A 288 5.28 -4.95 9.88
C ASP A 288 5.04 -3.51 9.43
N VAL A 289 5.77 -3.07 8.41
CA VAL A 289 5.68 -1.70 7.89
C VAL A 289 4.93 -1.69 6.56
N PHE A 290 3.89 -0.87 6.44
CA PHE A 290 3.15 -0.71 5.18
C PHE A 290 4.00 -0.06 4.09
N GLU A 291 3.73 -0.41 2.83
CA GLU A 291 4.48 0.06 1.66
C GLU A 291 4.67 1.59 1.61
N ARG A 292 3.63 2.36 1.94
CA ARG A 292 3.68 3.84 2.01
C ARG A 292 4.67 4.39 3.06
N ASP A 293 4.91 3.63 4.12
CA ASP A 293 5.67 4.09 5.29
C ASP A 293 7.13 3.61 5.24
N VAL A 294 7.46 2.66 4.35
CA VAL A 294 8.78 2.05 4.19
C VAL A 294 9.90 3.05 3.94
N ASN A 295 9.63 4.14 3.22
CA ASN A 295 10.63 5.15 2.86
C ASN A 295 11.20 5.91 4.06
N HIS A 296 10.56 5.79 5.24
CA HIS A 296 11.06 6.37 6.48
C HIS A 296 12.11 5.52 7.19
N PHE A 297 12.38 4.30 6.71
CA PHE A 297 13.29 3.35 7.34
C PHE A 297 14.56 3.18 6.48
N VAL A 298 15.70 3.55 7.05
CA VAL A 298 17.02 3.35 6.44
C VAL A 298 17.81 2.33 7.26
N VAL A 299 18.43 1.38 6.57
CA VAL A 299 19.28 0.37 7.23
C VAL A 299 20.50 1.06 7.83
N GLY A 300 20.77 0.79 9.11
CA GLY A 300 21.85 1.41 9.88
C GLY A 300 21.40 2.52 10.83
N ASP A 301 20.19 3.06 10.65
CA ASP A 301 19.69 4.12 11.51
C ASP A 301 19.34 3.61 12.91
N SER A 302 19.55 4.48 13.90
CA SER A 302 19.13 4.26 15.28
C SER A 302 17.76 4.89 15.49
N VAL A 303 16.84 4.12 16.08
CA VAL A 303 15.46 4.51 16.30
C VAL A 303 15.07 4.35 17.77
N GLN A 304 14.26 5.28 18.26
CA GLN A 304 13.65 5.21 19.59
C GLN A 304 12.19 4.75 19.46
N LEU A 305 11.82 3.71 20.19
CA LEU A 305 10.54 3.04 20.08
C LEU A 305 9.91 2.92 21.46
N GLN A 306 8.61 3.14 21.54
CA GLN A 306 7.81 2.75 22.70
C GLN A 306 7.16 1.40 22.44
N LEU A 307 7.63 0.37 23.14
CA LEU A 307 7.14 -1.00 23.02
C LEU A 307 6.05 -1.27 24.06
N SER A 308 4.89 -1.69 23.60
CA SER A 308 3.78 -2.17 24.43
C SER A 308 3.63 -3.67 24.26
N LEU A 309 3.99 -4.43 25.29
CA LEU A 309 3.86 -5.89 25.34
C LEU A 309 2.64 -6.27 26.19
N GLY A 310 1.55 -6.68 25.54
CA GLY A 310 0.32 -7.09 26.23
C GLY A 310 -0.24 -6.02 27.16
N HIS A 311 -0.40 -6.34 28.45
CA HIS A 311 -0.96 -5.44 29.48
C HIS A 311 0.11 -4.70 30.30
N ARG A 312 1.39 -4.75 29.89
CA ARG A 312 2.44 -4.00 30.57
C ARG A 312 2.49 -2.55 30.08
N SER A 313 2.95 -1.66 30.94
CA SER A 313 3.23 -0.26 30.59
C SER A 313 4.21 -0.18 29.42
N ALA A 314 3.99 0.75 28.50
CA ALA A 314 4.89 1.01 27.39
C ALA A 314 6.32 1.26 27.92
N ARG A 315 7.31 0.56 27.35
CA ARG A 315 8.73 0.72 27.68
C ARG A 315 9.43 1.39 26.50
N GLU A 316 10.23 2.41 26.81
CA GLU A 316 11.08 3.04 25.82
C GLU A 316 12.32 2.20 25.58
N VAL A 317 12.60 1.90 24.30
CA VAL A 317 13.72 1.07 23.88
C VAL A 317 14.37 1.71 22.66
N SER A 318 15.70 1.75 22.64
CA SER A 318 16.49 2.12 21.47
C SER A 318 16.91 0.88 20.70
N GLY A 319 16.87 0.96 19.37
CA GLY A 319 17.30 -0.12 18.50
C GLY A 319 17.97 0.39 17.23
N THR A 320 18.66 -0.51 16.54
CA THR A 320 19.28 -0.21 15.24
C THR A 320 18.61 -1.01 14.14
N ILE A 321 18.24 -0.37 13.04
CA ILE A 321 17.65 -1.05 11.88
C ILE A 321 18.73 -1.90 11.20
N VAL A 322 18.59 -3.22 11.24
CA VAL A 322 19.59 -4.17 10.73
C VAL A 322 19.32 -4.55 9.29
N SER A 323 18.05 -4.79 8.96
CA SER A 323 17.65 -5.20 7.62
C SER A 323 16.17 -4.94 7.38
N MET A 324 15.81 -4.92 6.11
CA MET A 324 14.43 -4.95 5.66
C MET A 324 14.23 -6.21 4.81
N ALA A 325 13.06 -6.83 4.91
CA ALA A 325 12.74 -8.02 4.14
C ALA A 325 12.88 -7.73 2.64
N PRO A 326 13.53 -8.62 1.86
CA PRO A 326 13.79 -8.40 0.44
C PRO A 326 12.52 -8.45 -0.41
N ARG A 327 11.42 -8.99 0.14
CA ARG A 327 10.11 -9.05 -0.48
C ARG A 327 9.07 -8.47 0.48
N ILE A 328 8.01 -7.93 -0.10
CA ILE A 328 6.79 -7.55 0.62
C ILE A 328 5.97 -8.83 0.83
N ASP A 329 5.31 -8.94 1.98
CA ASP A 329 4.32 -9.98 2.25
C ASP A 329 3.04 -9.65 1.48
N ASP A 330 2.65 -10.51 0.53
CA ASP A 330 1.52 -10.24 -0.37
C ASP A 330 0.16 -10.26 0.34
N GLU A 331 0.03 -11.00 1.44
CA GLU A 331 -1.21 -11.09 2.21
C GLU A 331 -1.40 -9.86 3.09
N ARG A 332 -0.34 -9.42 3.76
CA ARG A 332 -0.37 -8.28 4.69
C ARG A 332 -0.10 -6.94 4.01
N ARG A 333 0.49 -6.96 2.81
CA ARG A 333 1.02 -5.79 2.08
C ARG A 333 2.02 -4.99 2.94
N THR A 334 2.81 -5.70 3.74
CA THR A 334 3.82 -5.12 4.63
C THR A 334 5.22 -5.63 4.29
N ARG A 335 6.23 -4.80 4.57
CA ARG A 335 7.63 -5.18 4.53
C ARG A 335 8.13 -5.32 5.96
N GLY A 336 8.65 -6.50 6.31
CA GLY A 336 9.22 -6.75 7.63
C GLY A 336 10.51 -5.94 7.83
N VAL A 337 10.53 -5.03 8.81
CA VAL A 337 11.71 -4.27 9.21
C VAL A 337 12.28 -4.88 10.48
N ARG A 338 13.53 -5.33 10.43
CA ARG A 338 14.23 -5.94 11.57
C ARG A 338 15.07 -4.91 12.29
N ILE A 339 14.80 -4.75 13.58
CA ILE A 339 15.48 -3.82 14.47
C ILE A 339 16.17 -4.64 15.55
N ALA A 340 17.50 -4.52 15.67
CA ALA A 340 18.24 -5.15 16.76
C ALA A 340 18.01 -4.36 18.05
N LEU A 341 17.62 -5.08 19.09
CA LEU A 341 17.44 -4.59 20.44
C LEU A 341 18.37 -5.34 21.39
N ASP A 342 18.83 -4.64 22.42
CA ASP A 342 19.43 -5.29 23.57
C ASP A 342 18.32 -6.03 24.34
N ALA A 343 18.60 -7.29 24.65
CA ALA A 343 17.55 -8.21 25.06
C ALA A 343 17.05 -7.99 26.50
N ASP A 344 17.84 -7.33 27.36
CA ASP A 344 17.54 -7.00 28.77
C ASP A 344 16.54 -7.98 29.44
N ASP A 345 15.42 -7.46 29.93
CA ASP A 345 14.31 -8.24 30.49
C ASP A 345 13.31 -8.72 29.42
N LEU A 346 13.56 -8.41 28.14
CA LEU A 346 12.69 -8.70 27.01
C LEU A 346 12.87 -10.13 26.45
N VAL A 347 13.93 -10.84 26.83
CA VAL A 347 14.18 -12.25 26.42
C VAL A 347 12.96 -13.13 26.67
N ALA A 348 12.30 -12.96 27.82
CA ALA A 348 11.12 -13.74 28.19
C ALA A 348 9.88 -13.44 27.33
N ALA A 349 9.90 -12.35 26.55
CA ALA A 349 8.83 -11.96 25.65
C ALA A 349 9.13 -12.28 24.17
N ALA A 350 10.25 -12.95 23.88
CA ALA A 350 10.53 -13.48 22.55
C ALA A 350 9.42 -14.47 22.10
N GLY A 351 9.08 -14.43 20.81
CA GLY A 351 7.90 -15.07 20.23
C GLY A 351 6.58 -14.30 20.46
N GLY A 352 6.61 -13.22 21.25
CA GLY A 352 5.44 -12.43 21.59
C GLY A 352 5.09 -11.37 20.55
N PHE A 353 3.79 -11.05 20.45
CA PHE A 353 3.31 -9.91 19.68
C PHE A 353 3.54 -8.60 20.43
N VAL A 354 3.96 -7.57 19.71
CA VAL A 354 4.24 -6.25 20.27
C VAL A 354 3.62 -5.15 19.42
N ARG A 355 3.24 -4.06 20.09
CA ARG A 355 2.93 -2.79 19.43
C ARG A 355 4.09 -1.84 19.66
N ALA A 356 4.60 -1.25 18.60
CA ALA A 356 5.67 -0.26 18.65
C ALA A 356 5.13 1.08 18.17
N THR A 357 5.36 2.12 18.97
CA THR A 357 5.18 3.50 18.52
C THR A 357 6.55 4.10 18.24
N LEU A 358 6.78 4.47 16.98
CA LEU A 358 8.00 5.12 16.52
C LEU A 358 7.71 6.61 16.33
N GLN A 359 8.52 7.46 16.95
CA GLN A 359 8.48 8.90 16.74
C GLN A 359 9.60 9.29 15.78
N LEU A 360 9.22 9.69 14.58
CA LEU A 360 10.14 10.18 13.55
C LEU A 360 10.12 11.71 13.56
N GLN A 361 11.30 12.31 13.37
CA GLN A 361 11.44 13.76 13.28
C GLN A 361 12.13 14.10 11.96
N ARG A 362 11.53 15.02 11.20
CA ARG A 362 12.13 15.58 9.99
C ARG A 362 12.25 17.09 10.13
N GLU A 363 13.47 17.60 10.01
CA GLU A 363 13.77 19.03 10.04
C GLU A 363 13.70 19.62 8.61
N GLY A 364 13.49 20.94 8.51
CA GLY A 364 13.54 21.67 7.24
C GLY A 364 12.34 21.42 6.33
N VAL A 365 11.18 21.11 6.89
CA VAL A 365 9.94 20.90 6.14
C VAL A 365 9.09 22.18 6.19
N LEU A 366 8.56 22.63 5.05
CA LEU A 366 7.64 23.77 5.01
C LEU A 366 6.30 23.36 5.65
N THR A 367 5.84 24.14 6.63
CA THR A 367 4.61 23.85 7.35
C THR A 367 3.63 25.02 7.38
N ILE A 368 2.34 24.70 7.29
CA ILE A 368 1.24 25.67 7.43
C ILE A 368 0.26 25.23 8.53
N PRO A 369 -0.46 26.16 9.17
CA PRO A 369 -1.52 25.80 10.12
C PRO A 369 -2.60 24.92 9.49
N ALA A 370 -3.14 23.97 10.25
CA ALA A 370 -4.17 23.05 9.78
C ALA A 370 -5.50 23.72 9.41
N SER A 371 -5.69 24.98 9.82
CA SER A 371 -6.86 25.80 9.48
C SER A 371 -6.70 26.60 8.19
N ALA A 372 -5.51 26.63 7.59
CA ALA A 372 -5.22 27.41 6.38
C ALA A 372 -5.72 26.74 5.07
N PRO A 373 -5.48 25.43 4.82
CA PRO A 373 -5.93 24.82 3.58
C PRO A 373 -7.43 24.51 3.61
N LEU A 374 -8.12 24.82 2.51
CA LEU A 374 -9.45 24.30 2.19
C LEU A 374 -9.28 23.03 1.34
N ILE A 375 -9.71 21.89 1.88
CA ILE A 375 -9.49 20.57 1.27
C ILE A 375 -10.80 20.10 0.61
N THR A 376 -10.73 19.76 -0.68
CA THR A 376 -11.82 19.14 -1.44
C THR A 376 -11.34 17.86 -2.10
N GLY A 377 -11.70 16.73 -1.49
CA GLY A 377 -11.31 15.42 -1.98
C GLY A 377 -9.79 15.30 -2.09
N LYS A 378 -9.28 15.32 -3.33
CA LYS A 378 -7.84 15.20 -3.65
C LYS A 378 -7.10 16.55 -3.74
N ARG A 379 -7.80 17.68 -3.77
CA ARG A 379 -7.21 19.01 -3.96
C ARG A 379 -7.20 19.81 -2.66
N ALA A 380 -6.18 20.64 -2.48
CA ALA A 380 -6.10 21.59 -1.38
C ALA A 380 -5.76 22.98 -1.91
N VAL A 381 -6.55 23.98 -1.51
CA VAL A 381 -6.36 25.38 -1.89
C VAL A 381 -6.08 26.19 -0.64
N VAL A 382 -5.05 27.03 -0.69
CA VAL A 382 -4.70 28.01 0.33
C VAL A 382 -4.81 29.41 -0.25
N TYR A 383 -5.07 30.39 0.61
CA TYR A 383 -5.08 31.80 0.22
C TYR A 383 -3.81 32.47 0.73
N VAL A 384 -3.03 33.02 -0.19
CA VAL A 384 -1.76 33.70 0.09
C VAL A 384 -1.94 35.20 -0.02
N GLN A 385 -1.50 35.96 0.98
CA GLN A 385 -1.44 37.41 0.94
C GLN A 385 -0.15 37.84 0.24
N GLU A 386 -0.25 38.56 -0.88
CA GLU A 386 0.92 38.92 -1.69
C GLU A 386 1.87 39.91 -0.98
N GLU A 387 1.29 40.94 -0.35
CA GLU A 387 2.05 41.88 0.48
C GLU A 387 1.33 42.08 1.81
N ALA A 388 2.09 42.13 2.91
CA ALA A 388 1.56 42.31 4.27
C ALA A 388 0.71 43.59 4.45
N SER A 389 0.95 44.63 3.63
CA SER A 389 0.20 45.89 3.59
C SER A 389 -0.93 45.93 2.56
N SER A 390 -1.02 44.94 1.68
CA SER A 390 -2.04 44.86 0.64
C SER A 390 -3.29 44.15 1.14
N GLY A 391 -4.45 44.51 0.59
CA GLY A 391 -5.69 43.76 0.73
C GLY A 391 -5.85 42.65 -0.31
N ALA A 392 -4.77 42.31 -1.02
CA ALA A 392 -4.77 41.36 -2.12
C ALA A 392 -4.45 39.94 -1.64
N PHE A 393 -5.29 38.99 -2.03
CA PHE A 393 -5.13 37.57 -1.75
C PHE A 393 -5.23 36.79 -3.06
N ALA A 394 -4.34 35.82 -3.24
CA ALA A 394 -4.35 34.91 -4.37
C ALA A 394 -4.71 33.50 -3.90
N ALA A 395 -5.61 32.83 -4.62
CA ALA A 395 -5.87 31.41 -4.42
C ALA A 395 -4.69 30.60 -5.00
N ARG A 396 -4.18 29.63 -4.23
CA ARG A 396 -3.10 28.76 -4.70
C ARG A 396 -3.37 27.31 -4.35
N GLU A 397 -3.26 26.46 -5.36
CA GLU A 397 -3.31 25.01 -5.18
C GLU A 397 -1.99 24.51 -4.59
N VAL A 398 -2.08 23.64 -3.58
CA VAL A 398 -0.92 23.11 -2.86
C VAL A 398 -1.03 21.60 -2.72
N GLU A 399 0.11 20.94 -2.79
CA GLU A 399 0.21 19.52 -2.42
C GLU A 399 0.59 19.44 -0.95
N LEU A 400 -0.34 18.92 -0.15
CA LEU A 400 -0.12 18.72 1.28
C LEU A 400 0.49 17.33 1.54
N GLY A 401 1.44 17.30 2.46
CA GLY A 401 1.99 16.07 3.03
C GLY A 401 1.21 15.63 4.27
N GLY A 402 1.92 15.01 5.22
CA GLY A 402 1.30 14.56 6.46
C GLY A 402 0.76 15.71 7.32
N ARG A 403 -0.26 15.42 8.13
CA ARG A 403 -0.70 16.31 9.21
C ARG A 403 0.09 16.01 10.49
N TYR A 404 0.67 17.02 11.10
CA TYR A 404 1.45 16.92 12.33
C TYR A 404 0.85 17.87 13.38
N GLY A 405 0.05 17.31 14.29
CA GLY A 405 -0.68 18.09 15.29
C GLY A 405 -1.63 19.12 14.64
N ASP A 406 -1.32 20.40 14.83
CA ASP A 406 -2.08 21.55 14.32
C ASP A 406 -1.51 22.13 13.02
N ARG A 407 -0.58 21.45 12.34
CA ARG A 407 0.02 21.89 11.07
C ARG A 407 0.02 20.80 10.00
N TYR A 408 0.08 21.19 8.72
CA TYR A 408 0.35 20.32 7.58
C TYR A 408 1.74 20.59 7.01
N GLU A 409 2.42 19.54 6.54
CA GLU A 409 3.55 19.70 5.61
C GLU A 409 3.05 20.13 4.24
N VAL A 410 3.84 20.97 3.59
CA VAL A 410 3.63 21.40 2.21
C VAL A 410 4.72 20.76 1.36
N LEU A 411 4.33 19.89 0.44
CA LEU A 411 5.23 19.22 -0.50
C LEU A 411 5.54 20.14 -1.69
N SER A 412 4.53 20.87 -2.17
CA SER A 412 4.68 21.82 -3.27
C SER A 412 3.61 22.93 -3.23
N GLY A 413 3.87 24.04 -3.92
CA GLY A 413 2.93 25.15 -4.10
C GLY A 413 3.13 26.36 -3.18
N LEU A 414 3.96 26.29 -2.14
CA LEU A 414 4.29 27.45 -1.30
C LEU A 414 5.79 27.62 -1.13
N SER A 415 6.20 28.86 -0.83
CA SER A 415 7.56 29.21 -0.46
C SER A 415 7.64 29.62 1.01
N ALA A 416 8.83 29.54 1.59
CA ALA A 416 9.09 30.05 2.93
C ALA A 416 8.72 31.54 3.04
N ASP A 417 8.25 31.95 4.22
CA ASP A 417 7.86 33.32 4.58
C ASP A 417 6.62 33.90 3.86
N GLU A 418 5.98 33.16 2.94
CA GLU A 418 4.69 33.57 2.37
C GLU A 418 3.60 33.63 3.46
N LEU A 419 2.71 34.62 3.41
CA LEU A 419 1.65 34.79 4.40
C LEU A 419 0.40 34.05 3.97
N VAL A 420 0.09 32.92 4.63
CA VAL A 420 -1.13 32.14 4.36
C VAL A 420 -2.25 32.52 5.32
N VAL A 421 -3.49 32.55 4.83
CA VAL A 421 -4.67 32.85 5.66
C VAL A 421 -4.98 31.67 6.57
N SER A 422 -4.65 31.79 7.86
CA SER A 422 -4.92 30.76 8.88
C SER A 422 -6.36 30.83 9.42
N ARG A 423 -7.03 31.98 9.33
CA ARG A 423 -8.45 32.13 9.70
C ARG A 423 -9.19 32.99 8.69
N GLY A 424 -10.34 32.49 8.24
CA GLY A 424 -11.21 33.20 7.31
C GLY A 424 -11.03 32.82 5.84
N ALA A 425 -10.22 31.80 5.53
CA ALA A 425 -10.02 31.27 4.17
C ALA A 425 -11.36 30.99 3.44
N PHE A 426 -12.33 30.35 4.12
CA PHE A 426 -13.66 30.08 3.56
C PHE A 426 -14.43 31.36 3.16
N ARG A 427 -14.21 32.49 3.86
CA ARG A 427 -14.89 33.76 3.52
C ARG A 427 -14.33 34.35 2.24
N ILE A 428 -13.02 34.22 2.03
CA ILE A 428 -12.35 34.65 0.78
C ILE A 428 -12.83 33.78 -0.38
N ASP A 429 -12.90 32.46 -0.16
CA ASP A 429 -13.40 31.49 -1.13
C ASP A 429 -14.86 31.76 -1.55
N SER A 430 -15.72 32.03 -0.56
CA SER A 430 -17.13 32.37 -0.80
C SER A 430 -17.27 33.66 -1.63
N GLU A 431 -16.42 34.66 -1.38
CA GLU A 431 -16.45 35.91 -2.16
C GLU A 431 -15.97 35.69 -3.60
N LEU A 432 -14.93 34.89 -3.82
CA LEU A 432 -14.48 34.51 -5.16
C LEU A 432 -15.60 33.76 -5.91
N GLN A 433 -16.27 32.82 -5.25
CA GLN A 433 -17.40 32.10 -5.82
C GLN A 433 -18.58 33.02 -6.14
N LEU A 434 -18.94 33.95 -5.26
CA LEU A 434 -20.01 34.94 -5.51
C LEU A 434 -19.66 35.87 -6.69
N ARG A 435 -18.37 36.14 -6.90
CA ARG A 435 -17.88 36.89 -8.07
C ARG A 435 -17.69 35.99 -9.29
N GLY A 436 -18.03 34.71 -9.23
CA GLY A 436 -17.86 33.75 -10.33
C GLY A 436 -16.39 33.53 -10.74
N ARG A 437 -15.43 33.90 -9.88
CA ARG A 437 -13.99 33.66 -10.09
C ARG A 437 -13.64 32.23 -9.69
N PRO A 438 -12.51 31.68 -10.18
CA PRO A 438 -11.97 30.43 -9.72
C PRO A 438 -11.94 30.34 -8.18
N SER A 439 -12.59 29.33 -7.64
CA SER A 439 -12.64 29.04 -6.20
C SER A 439 -12.41 27.55 -5.96
N MET A 440 -12.35 27.14 -4.70
CA MET A 440 -12.20 25.73 -4.35
C MET A 440 -13.33 24.87 -4.96
N MET A 441 -14.58 25.35 -5.00
CA MET A 441 -15.73 24.63 -5.59
C MET A 441 -15.86 24.79 -7.11
N ALA A 442 -15.25 25.83 -7.70
CA ALA A 442 -15.37 26.15 -9.12
C ALA A 442 -13.97 26.44 -9.71
N PRO A 443 -13.17 25.41 -10.04
CA PRO A 443 -11.75 25.58 -10.40
C PRO A 443 -11.50 26.40 -11.66
N GLN A 444 -12.46 26.50 -12.58
CA GLN A 444 -12.32 27.23 -13.85
C GLN A 444 -12.95 28.64 -13.80
N GLY A 445 -13.59 29.01 -12.68
CA GLY A 445 -14.50 30.16 -12.65
C GLY A 445 -15.78 29.90 -13.45
N GLY A 446 -16.88 30.53 -13.05
CA GLY A 446 -18.23 30.20 -13.56
C GLY A 446 -18.75 28.85 -13.06
N GLY A 447 -20.04 28.74 -12.79
CA GLY A 447 -20.60 27.56 -12.13
C GLY A 447 -22.11 27.39 -12.34
N ALA A 448 -22.51 27.02 -13.56
CA ALA A 448 -23.60 26.13 -13.92
C ALA A 448 -23.96 26.35 -15.40
N THR A 449 -23.50 25.47 -16.28
CA THR A 449 -24.03 25.35 -17.65
C THR A 449 -25.50 24.95 -17.57
N GLY A 450 -26.39 25.83 -18.03
CA GLY A 450 -27.78 25.50 -18.28
C GLY A 450 -27.90 24.52 -19.45
N HIS A 451 -28.85 23.60 -19.33
CA HIS A 451 -29.17 22.49 -20.22
C HIS A 451 -29.31 22.86 -21.72
N GLU A 452 -28.60 22.12 -22.59
CA GLU A 452 -28.99 21.93 -23.99
C GLU A 452 -29.97 20.74 -24.08
N HIS A 453 -31.21 21.01 -24.49
CA HIS A 453 -32.15 19.96 -24.89
C HIS A 453 -31.87 19.56 -26.34
N HIS A 454 -31.14 18.46 -26.52
CA HIS A 454 -31.57 17.25 -27.25
C HIS A 454 -30.36 16.33 -27.47
N GLY A 455 -30.33 15.24 -26.70
CA GLY A 455 -29.40 14.13 -26.88
C GLY A 455 -28.14 14.22 -26.04
N GLY A 456 -28.18 13.65 -24.83
CA GLY A 456 -26.99 13.40 -24.02
C GLY A 456 -27.15 13.72 -22.53
N SER A 457 -27.04 12.67 -21.71
CA SER A 457 -26.82 12.61 -20.25
C SER A 457 -26.48 13.90 -19.50
N ALA A 458 -27.17 14.11 -18.37
CA ALA A 458 -26.61 14.81 -17.21
C ALA A 458 -27.10 14.12 -15.92
N GLY A 459 -26.44 13.00 -15.63
CA GLY A 459 -26.27 12.53 -14.27
C GLY A 459 -25.40 13.49 -13.46
N THR A 460 -25.71 13.53 -12.18
CA THR A 460 -24.94 14.06 -11.05
C THR A 460 -23.51 13.49 -11.07
N THR A 461 -22.49 14.34 -11.02
CA THR A 461 -21.11 13.90 -10.75
C THR A 461 -20.81 13.97 -9.26
N ASP A 462 -21.09 12.85 -8.59
CA ASP A 462 -20.39 12.43 -7.37
C ASP A 462 -19.14 11.66 -7.80
N GLU A 463 -17.97 12.04 -7.30
CA GLU A 463 -16.72 11.32 -7.54
C GLU A 463 -16.62 10.08 -6.64
N HIS A 464 -17.40 9.05 -6.99
CA HIS A 464 -17.08 7.64 -6.79
C HIS A 464 -17.54 6.85 -8.02
N ALA A 465 -16.96 7.12 -9.18
CA ALA A 465 -17.23 6.36 -10.41
C ALA A 465 -16.04 6.38 -11.38
N GLU A 466 -14.89 5.87 -10.95
CA GLU A 466 -13.94 5.26 -11.88
C GLU A 466 -13.90 3.77 -11.58
N HIS A 467 -14.94 3.02 -11.96
CA HIS A 467 -14.85 1.60 -12.35
C HIS A 467 -16.17 1.21 -13.04
N ALA A 468 -16.04 0.64 -14.25
CA ALA A 468 -17.10 0.15 -15.15
C ALA A 468 -17.92 1.21 -15.93
N ALA A 469 -17.25 1.90 -16.87
CA ALA A 469 -17.91 2.30 -18.11
C ALA A 469 -18.27 1.04 -18.93
N ALA A 470 -19.38 0.39 -18.60
CA ALA A 470 -20.08 -0.49 -19.54
C ALA A 470 -20.97 0.40 -20.41
N SER A 471 -20.55 0.59 -21.66
CA SER A 471 -21.32 1.09 -22.81
C SER A 471 -22.86 1.12 -22.60
N SER A 472 -23.42 2.26 -22.19
CA SER A 472 -24.87 2.49 -22.18
C SER A 472 -25.33 2.90 -23.58
N ALA A 473 -25.56 1.92 -24.43
CA ALA A 473 -26.53 2.10 -25.52
C ALA A 473 -27.92 2.16 -24.87
N ALA A 474 -28.67 3.25 -25.09
CA ALA A 474 -30.04 3.36 -24.58
C ALA A 474 -30.89 2.22 -25.15
N VAL A 475 -31.29 1.30 -24.27
CA VAL A 475 -32.15 0.17 -24.63
C VAL A 475 -33.59 0.69 -24.69
N GLU A 476 -34.20 0.65 -25.88
CA GLU A 476 -35.62 0.96 -26.04
C GLU A 476 -36.48 -0.20 -25.54
N PHE A 477 -37.58 0.11 -24.85
CA PHE A 477 -38.55 -0.87 -24.37
C PHE A 477 -39.23 -1.59 -25.54
N ASP A 478 -39.17 -2.91 -25.54
CA ASP A 478 -39.85 -3.79 -26.49
C ASP A 478 -40.89 -4.66 -25.76
N SER A 479 -42.17 -4.34 -25.93
CA SER A 479 -43.29 -5.05 -25.29
C SER A 479 -43.43 -6.52 -25.69
N THR A 480 -42.65 -7.02 -26.65
CA THR A 480 -42.64 -8.44 -27.05
C THR A 480 -41.79 -9.33 -26.15
N VAL A 481 -40.98 -8.73 -25.27
CA VAL A 481 -40.10 -9.44 -24.33
C VAL A 481 -40.77 -9.50 -22.96
N ASP A 482 -41.14 -10.71 -22.52
CA ASP A 482 -41.60 -10.97 -21.14
C ASP A 482 -40.43 -11.40 -20.26
N ALA A 483 -39.93 -10.48 -19.42
CA ALA A 483 -38.84 -10.74 -18.48
C ALA A 483 -39.31 -11.05 -17.06
N SER A 484 -40.62 -11.20 -16.81
CA SER A 484 -41.17 -11.33 -15.46
C SER A 484 -40.59 -12.52 -14.68
N ALA A 485 -40.45 -13.68 -15.33
CA ALA A 485 -39.83 -14.87 -14.75
C ALA A 485 -38.34 -14.68 -14.44
N VAL A 486 -37.64 -13.87 -15.23
CA VAL A 486 -36.21 -13.54 -15.04
C VAL A 486 -36.03 -12.67 -13.79
N PHE A 487 -36.88 -11.65 -13.59
CA PHE A 487 -36.89 -10.83 -12.37
C PHE A 487 -37.21 -11.66 -11.12
N ALA A 488 -38.20 -12.55 -11.19
CA ALA A 488 -38.54 -13.42 -10.07
C ALA A 488 -37.38 -14.33 -9.67
N ALA A 489 -36.70 -14.97 -10.62
CA ALA A 489 -35.55 -15.82 -10.35
C ALA A 489 -34.33 -15.02 -9.86
N TYR A 490 -34.11 -13.81 -10.38
CA TYR A 490 -33.09 -12.89 -9.88
C TYR A 490 -33.28 -12.54 -8.40
N HIS A 491 -34.53 -12.28 -7.97
CA HIS A 491 -34.82 -12.00 -6.57
C HIS A 491 -34.57 -13.21 -5.67
N GLN A 492 -34.76 -14.44 -6.16
CA GLN A 492 -34.38 -15.63 -5.40
C GLN A 492 -32.85 -15.76 -5.24
N MET A 493 -32.08 -15.43 -6.28
CA MET A 493 -30.61 -15.38 -6.19
C MET A 493 -30.15 -14.32 -5.18
N TRP A 494 -30.72 -13.12 -5.23
CA TRP A 494 -30.47 -12.07 -4.24
C TRP A 494 -30.80 -12.55 -2.81
N ALA A 495 -31.96 -13.21 -2.65
CA ALA A 495 -32.41 -13.72 -1.38
C ALA A 495 -31.43 -14.72 -0.75
N ALA A 496 -30.95 -15.66 -1.56
CA ALA A 496 -29.97 -16.65 -1.13
C ALA A 496 -28.61 -16.03 -0.76
N LEU A 497 -28.17 -15.00 -1.49
CA LEU A 497 -26.87 -14.37 -1.25
C LEU A 497 -26.82 -13.52 0.02
N HIS A 498 -27.91 -12.81 0.34
CA HIS A 498 -27.96 -12.01 1.56
C HIS A 498 -28.12 -12.89 2.81
N SER A 499 -28.64 -14.12 2.68
CA SER A 499 -28.70 -15.13 3.75
C SER A 499 -27.48 -16.04 3.84
N ASP A 500 -26.43 -15.80 3.04
CA ASP A 500 -25.24 -16.65 2.95
C ASP A 500 -25.52 -18.13 2.56
N ASP A 501 -26.62 -18.41 1.83
CA ASP A 501 -27.02 -19.77 1.46
C ASP A 501 -26.58 -20.12 0.02
N LEU A 502 -25.44 -20.81 -0.08
CA LEU A 502 -24.90 -21.23 -1.37
C LEU A 502 -25.79 -22.26 -2.09
N ALA A 503 -26.42 -23.18 -1.35
CA ALA A 503 -27.23 -24.24 -1.96
C ALA A 503 -28.52 -23.67 -2.55
N ALA A 504 -29.18 -22.77 -1.82
CA ALA A 504 -30.32 -22.02 -2.33
C ALA A 504 -29.93 -21.17 -3.55
N TRP A 505 -28.75 -20.54 -3.52
CA TRP A 505 -28.27 -19.75 -4.65
C TRP A 505 -28.02 -20.61 -5.89
N GLN A 506 -27.42 -21.79 -5.76
CA GLN A 506 -27.18 -22.71 -6.89
C GLN A 506 -28.48 -23.13 -7.56
N GLN A 507 -29.53 -23.41 -6.78
CA GLN A 507 -30.85 -23.74 -7.31
C GLN A 507 -31.47 -22.52 -8.02
N ALA A 508 -31.47 -21.36 -7.37
CA ALA A 508 -32.02 -20.13 -7.94
C ALA A 508 -31.29 -19.68 -9.21
N ALA A 509 -29.97 -19.89 -9.28
CA ALA A 509 -29.16 -19.59 -10.45
C ALA A 509 -29.52 -20.48 -11.65
N THR A 510 -29.78 -21.78 -11.42
CA THR A 510 -30.28 -22.68 -12.48
C THR A 510 -31.65 -22.24 -12.98
N GLU A 511 -32.58 -21.92 -12.06
CA GLU A 511 -33.91 -21.41 -12.42
C GLU A 511 -33.84 -20.07 -13.17
N PHE A 512 -32.89 -19.21 -12.80
CA PHE A 512 -32.61 -17.96 -13.50
C PHE A 512 -32.12 -18.19 -14.93
N HIS A 513 -31.14 -19.08 -15.14
CA HIS A 513 -30.64 -19.40 -16.48
C HIS A 513 -31.72 -20.04 -17.36
N ASP A 514 -32.58 -20.89 -16.79
CA ASP A 514 -33.72 -21.48 -17.49
C ASP A 514 -34.75 -20.40 -17.90
N ALA A 515 -35.03 -19.44 -17.00
CA ALA A 515 -35.90 -18.30 -17.30
C ALA A 515 -35.32 -17.41 -18.41
N VAL A 516 -34.02 -17.11 -18.37
CA VAL A 516 -33.32 -16.34 -19.41
C VAL A 516 -33.38 -17.07 -20.76
N ALA A 517 -33.21 -18.39 -20.78
CA ALA A 517 -33.26 -19.19 -22.00
C ALA A 517 -34.67 -19.29 -22.62
N ALA A 518 -35.72 -19.09 -21.82
CA ALA A 518 -37.11 -19.10 -22.28
C ALA A 518 -37.53 -17.80 -22.99
N VAL A 519 -36.77 -16.71 -22.79
CA VAL A 519 -37.03 -15.41 -23.41
C VAL A 519 -36.45 -15.34 -24.82
N THR A 520 -37.23 -14.82 -25.77
CA THR A 520 -36.74 -14.55 -27.13
C THR A 520 -36.10 -13.16 -27.15
N TRP A 521 -34.79 -13.10 -27.01
CA TRP A 521 -34.03 -11.85 -26.91
C TRP A 521 -33.87 -11.14 -28.28
N PRO A 522 -34.31 -9.87 -28.41
CA PRO A 522 -34.01 -9.04 -29.58
C PRO A 522 -32.50 -8.78 -29.70
N SER A 523 -32.04 -8.54 -30.93
CA SER A 523 -30.62 -8.22 -31.19
C SER A 523 -30.12 -6.96 -30.46
N ALA A 524 -31.02 -6.03 -30.12
CA ALA A 524 -30.72 -4.84 -29.33
C ALA A 524 -30.31 -5.15 -27.88
N LEU A 525 -30.69 -6.33 -27.36
CA LEU A 525 -30.40 -6.81 -26.01
C LEU A 525 -29.30 -7.88 -25.96
N ALA A 526 -28.51 -8.01 -27.03
CA ALA A 526 -27.48 -9.06 -27.12
C ALA A 526 -26.45 -9.00 -25.98
N THR A 527 -26.04 -7.80 -25.58
CA THR A 527 -25.10 -7.58 -24.47
C THR A 527 -25.69 -8.01 -23.13
N GLN A 528 -26.95 -7.65 -22.87
CA GLN A 528 -27.66 -8.04 -21.65
C GLN A 528 -27.86 -9.54 -21.63
N HIS A 529 -28.22 -10.17 -22.75
CA HIS A 529 -28.34 -11.61 -22.84
C HIS A 529 -27.00 -12.34 -22.55
N GLU A 530 -25.86 -11.81 -23.02
CA GLU A 530 -24.53 -12.35 -22.69
C GLU A 530 -24.23 -12.24 -21.19
N GLN A 531 -24.54 -11.10 -20.57
CA GLN A 531 -24.37 -10.91 -19.12
C GLN A 531 -25.30 -11.82 -18.30
N LEU A 532 -26.56 -11.99 -18.71
CA LEU A 532 -27.55 -12.85 -18.06
C LEU A 532 -27.18 -14.35 -18.17
N THR A 533 -26.52 -14.75 -19.26
CA THR A 533 -26.07 -16.14 -19.47
C THR A 533 -24.70 -16.45 -18.88
N THR A 534 -24.07 -15.47 -18.21
CA THR A 534 -22.79 -15.69 -17.51
C THR A 534 -22.95 -16.80 -16.47
N GLY A 535 -22.12 -17.84 -16.55
CA GLY A 535 -22.15 -18.98 -15.64
C GLY A 535 -23.22 -20.04 -15.95
N ALA A 536 -23.94 -19.93 -17.07
CA ALA A 536 -24.96 -20.89 -17.47
C ALA A 536 -24.44 -22.33 -17.53
N GLY A 537 -25.20 -23.28 -16.99
CA GLY A 537 -24.84 -24.70 -16.90
C GLY A 537 -23.74 -25.04 -15.88
N HIS A 538 -23.17 -24.04 -15.21
CA HIS A 538 -22.08 -24.22 -14.25
C HIS A 538 -22.43 -23.80 -12.82
N ALA A 539 -23.67 -23.34 -12.56
CA ALA A 539 -24.13 -22.93 -11.23
C ALA A 539 -23.86 -24.00 -10.14
N HIS A 540 -24.17 -25.27 -10.42
CA HIS A 540 -23.93 -26.40 -9.49
C HIS A 540 -22.46 -26.70 -9.20
N HIS A 541 -21.53 -26.17 -10.00
CA HIS A 541 -20.08 -26.35 -9.81
C HIS A 541 -19.45 -25.24 -8.96
N VAL A 542 -20.23 -24.21 -8.57
CA VAL A 542 -19.75 -23.12 -7.72
C VAL A 542 -19.66 -23.60 -6.27
N ASP A 543 -18.43 -23.83 -5.79
CA ASP A 543 -18.14 -24.40 -4.47
C ASP A 543 -17.96 -23.36 -3.36
N ARG A 544 -17.89 -22.07 -3.70
CA ARG A 544 -17.67 -20.96 -2.77
C ARG A 544 -18.63 -19.81 -3.02
N ILE A 545 -19.20 -19.28 -1.95
CA ILE A 545 -20.14 -18.14 -2.00
C ILE A 545 -19.51 -16.85 -2.54
N SER A 546 -18.20 -16.67 -2.41
CA SER A 546 -17.49 -15.53 -3.03
C SER A 546 -17.59 -15.57 -4.55
N VAL A 547 -17.49 -16.75 -5.16
CA VAL A 547 -17.63 -16.92 -6.61
C VAL A 547 -19.08 -16.70 -7.05
N ALA A 548 -20.05 -17.13 -6.25
CA ALA A 548 -21.47 -16.84 -6.48
C ALA A 548 -21.76 -15.33 -6.53
N ARG A 549 -21.16 -14.56 -5.62
CA ARG A 549 -21.27 -13.09 -5.56
C ARG A 549 -20.63 -12.39 -6.75
N ASP A 550 -19.50 -12.89 -7.23
CA ASP A 550 -18.85 -12.36 -8.44
C ASP A 550 -19.71 -12.61 -9.68
N GLN A 551 -20.36 -13.77 -9.79
CA GLN A 551 -21.30 -14.05 -10.88
C GLN A 551 -22.55 -13.17 -10.80
N PHE A 552 -23.13 -13.05 -9.60
CA PHE A 552 -24.32 -12.22 -9.37
C PHE A 552 -24.12 -10.75 -9.77
N TYR A 553 -22.91 -10.20 -9.65
CA TYR A 553 -22.61 -8.86 -10.14
C TYR A 553 -22.91 -8.71 -11.63
N ALA A 554 -22.48 -9.65 -12.47
CA ALA A 554 -22.74 -9.60 -13.91
C ALA A 554 -24.24 -9.65 -14.23
N HIS A 555 -24.98 -10.52 -13.53
CA HIS A 555 -26.44 -10.61 -13.66
C HIS A 555 -27.11 -9.30 -13.22
N SER A 556 -26.67 -8.71 -12.11
CA SER A 556 -27.26 -7.51 -11.55
C SER A 556 -27.13 -6.30 -12.50
N GLN A 557 -25.99 -6.13 -13.18
CA GLN A 557 -25.81 -5.06 -14.17
C GLN A 557 -26.81 -5.16 -15.34
N ALA A 558 -27.02 -6.37 -15.86
CA ALA A 558 -27.99 -6.61 -16.91
C ALA A 558 -29.43 -6.36 -16.42
N MET A 559 -29.75 -6.80 -15.21
CA MET A 559 -31.07 -6.61 -14.61
C MET A 559 -31.39 -5.14 -14.33
N ILE A 560 -30.42 -4.34 -13.89
CA ILE A 560 -30.57 -2.88 -13.74
C ILE A 560 -30.88 -2.25 -15.10
N THR A 561 -30.13 -2.62 -16.14
CA THR A 561 -30.36 -2.07 -17.49
C THR A 561 -31.77 -2.43 -18.00
N LEU A 562 -32.25 -3.64 -17.74
CA LEU A 562 -33.62 -4.05 -18.09
C LEU A 562 -34.67 -3.32 -17.25
N ALA A 563 -34.44 -3.08 -15.96
CA ALA A 563 -35.36 -2.35 -15.11
C ALA A 563 -35.46 -0.87 -15.51
N GLU A 564 -34.34 -0.23 -15.84
CA GLU A 564 -34.31 1.14 -16.35
C GLU A 564 -35.03 1.28 -17.70
N ALA A 565 -34.95 0.24 -18.54
CA ALA A 565 -35.71 0.15 -19.80
C ALA A 565 -37.20 -0.18 -19.59
N GLY A 566 -37.65 -0.49 -18.37
CA GLY A 566 -39.07 -0.70 -18.05
C GLY A 566 -39.58 -2.15 -18.15
N TYR A 567 -38.69 -3.15 -18.14
CA TYR A 567 -39.07 -4.57 -18.23
C TYR A 567 -39.58 -5.20 -16.91
N HIS A 568 -39.69 -4.43 -15.83
CA HIS A 568 -40.13 -4.91 -14.52
C HIS A 568 -41.54 -4.44 -14.16
N HIS A 569 -42.13 -5.14 -13.19
CA HIS A 569 -43.43 -4.79 -12.63
C HIS A 569 -43.27 -4.43 -11.15
N GLY A 570 -43.98 -3.40 -10.69
CA GLY A 570 -43.88 -2.92 -9.31
C GLY A 570 -42.67 -2.03 -9.05
N ASP A 571 -42.51 -1.62 -7.79
CA ASP A 571 -41.40 -0.77 -7.38
C ASP A 571 -40.15 -1.62 -7.07
N LEU A 572 -39.02 -1.29 -7.70
CA LEU A 572 -37.73 -1.89 -7.41
C LEU A 572 -36.80 -0.86 -6.79
N HIS A 573 -36.17 -1.20 -5.68
CA HIS A 573 -35.23 -0.33 -4.99
C HIS A 573 -33.82 -0.59 -5.52
N LEU A 574 -33.18 0.48 -6.01
CA LEU A 574 -31.78 0.45 -6.46
C LEU A 574 -30.88 0.76 -5.27
N MET A 575 -29.99 -0.17 -4.97
CA MET A 575 -29.06 -0.09 -3.85
C MET A 575 -27.62 -0.11 -4.34
N PHE A 576 -26.71 0.44 -3.53
CA PHE A 576 -25.28 0.51 -3.83
C PHE A 576 -24.43 0.09 -2.65
N CYS A 577 -23.32 -0.62 -2.91
CA CYS A 577 -22.33 -0.99 -1.91
C CYS A 577 -20.95 -0.51 -2.35
N PRO A 578 -20.35 0.50 -1.69
CA PRO A 578 -19.05 1.04 -2.08
C PRO A 578 -17.89 0.07 -1.82
N MET A 579 -18.05 -0.87 -0.88
CA MET A 579 -17.00 -1.84 -0.51
C MET A 579 -17.00 -3.10 -1.38
N ALA A 580 -18.04 -3.33 -2.18
CA ALA A 580 -18.10 -4.47 -3.07
C ALA A 580 -16.94 -4.44 -4.07
N ARG A 581 -16.59 -5.60 -4.62
CA ARG A 581 -15.60 -5.69 -5.70
C ARG A 581 -14.24 -5.05 -5.35
N ARG A 582 -13.78 -5.20 -4.09
CA ARG A 582 -12.51 -4.61 -3.59
C ARG A 582 -12.48 -3.07 -3.64
N GLY A 583 -13.63 -2.43 -3.49
CA GLY A 583 -13.74 -0.97 -3.46
C GLY A 583 -14.12 -0.35 -4.81
N GLU A 584 -14.36 -1.15 -5.85
CA GLU A 584 -14.89 -0.69 -7.14
C GLU A 584 -16.37 -0.29 -7.05
N GLY A 585 -17.08 -0.76 -6.02
CA GLY A 585 -18.51 -0.54 -5.86
C GLY A 585 -19.36 -1.56 -6.65
N ALA A 586 -20.60 -1.77 -6.21
CA ALA A 586 -21.57 -2.58 -6.94
C ALA A 586 -23.01 -2.17 -6.63
N TYR A 587 -23.85 -2.19 -7.67
CA TYR A 587 -25.28 -1.91 -7.59
C TYR A 587 -26.08 -3.21 -7.59
N TRP A 588 -27.26 -3.20 -6.95
CA TRP A 588 -28.25 -4.26 -7.09
C TRP A 588 -29.68 -3.75 -6.95
N LEU A 589 -30.61 -4.55 -7.48
CA LEU A 589 -32.06 -4.36 -7.31
C LEU A 589 -32.62 -5.26 -6.20
N GLN A 590 -33.59 -4.74 -5.45
CA GLN A 590 -34.40 -5.51 -4.48
C GLN A 590 -35.85 -5.00 -4.40
N GLU A 591 -36.80 -5.87 -4.04
CA GLU A 591 -38.23 -5.52 -3.95
C GLU A 591 -38.61 -4.78 -2.66
N GLN A 592 -37.78 -4.90 -1.62
CA GLN A 592 -38.07 -4.36 -0.30
C GLN A 592 -37.28 -3.08 -0.06
N ASP A 593 -37.84 -2.15 0.72
CA ASP A 593 -37.13 -0.93 1.10
C ASP A 593 -36.01 -1.18 2.13
N GLU A 594 -36.11 -2.27 2.89
CA GLU A 594 -35.12 -2.62 3.90
C GLU A 594 -33.83 -3.12 3.24
N LEU A 595 -32.72 -2.39 3.40
CA LEU A 595 -31.45 -2.71 2.75
C LEU A 595 -30.93 -4.09 3.16
N LEU A 596 -30.73 -4.99 2.19
CA LEU A 596 -30.17 -6.34 2.40
C LEU A 596 -29.05 -6.58 1.39
N ASN A 597 -27.81 -6.54 1.87
CA ASN A 597 -26.61 -6.58 1.03
C ASN A 597 -26.25 -8.02 0.57
N PRO A 598 -26.33 -8.34 -0.74
CA PRO A 598 -26.02 -9.68 -1.26
C PRO A 598 -24.50 -9.97 -1.34
N TYR A 599 -23.65 -8.94 -1.38
CA TYR A 599 -22.20 -9.07 -1.53
C TYR A 599 -21.47 -9.39 -0.23
N PHE A 600 -22.04 -9.03 0.91
CA PHE A 600 -21.45 -9.30 2.22
C PHE A 600 -22.33 -10.16 3.14
N GLY A 601 -23.59 -10.38 2.79
CA GLY A 601 -24.50 -11.27 3.54
C GLY A 601 -24.59 -10.89 5.01
N SER A 602 -24.58 -11.89 5.89
CA SER A 602 -24.69 -11.71 7.34
C SER A 602 -23.60 -10.82 7.96
N ARG A 603 -22.44 -10.67 7.31
CA ARG A 603 -21.33 -9.85 7.85
C ARG A 603 -21.64 -8.36 7.85
N MET A 604 -22.35 -7.87 6.84
CA MET A 604 -22.67 -6.45 6.66
C MET A 604 -24.04 -6.28 6.00
N LEU A 605 -25.04 -7.00 6.52
CA LEU A 605 -26.35 -7.15 5.88
C LEU A 605 -27.05 -5.82 5.61
N ARG A 606 -26.86 -4.83 6.48
CA ARG A 606 -27.48 -3.49 6.40
C ARG A 606 -26.52 -2.40 5.89
N CYS A 607 -25.39 -2.76 5.31
CA CYS A 607 -24.40 -1.81 4.81
C CYS A 607 -24.62 -1.54 3.32
N GLY A 608 -24.73 -0.26 2.96
CA GLY A 608 -24.92 0.22 1.60
C GLY A 608 -25.74 1.50 1.58
N ASP A 609 -25.95 2.05 0.40
CA ASP A 609 -26.71 3.27 0.16
C ASP A 609 -27.95 2.96 -0.70
N HIS A 610 -29.05 3.63 -0.38
CA HIS A 610 -30.26 3.60 -1.20
C HIS A 610 -30.17 4.70 -2.26
N MET A 611 -30.16 4.30 -3.53
CA MET A 611 -29.91 5.20 -4.66
C MET A 611 -31.20 5.74 -5.28
N GLY A 612 -32.32 5.04 -5.08
CA GLY A 612 -33.61 5.42 -5.62
C GLY A 612 -34.58 4.25 -5.80
N VAL A 613 -35.77 4.56 -6.28
CA VAL A 613 -36.81 3.57 -6.62
C VAL A 613 -37.10 3.67 -8.11
N LEU A 614 -37.02 2.54 -8.80
CA LEU A 614 -37.45 2.34 -10.17
C LEU A 614 -38.91 1.88 -10.14
N SER A 615 -39.84 2.81 -10.34
CA SER A 615 -41.26 2.47 -10.41
C SER A 615 -41.59 1.86 -11.77
N GLY A 616 -42.01 0.58 -11.77
CA GLY A 616 -42.43 -0.13 -12.97
C GLY A 616 -43.78 0.38 -13.48
N GLY A 617 -43.88 0.63 -14.78
CA GLY A 617 -45.14 0.96 -15.43
C GLY A 617 -46.05 -0.27 -15.50
N ASN A 618 -47.34 -0.12 -15.19
CA ASN A 618 -48.35 -1.11 -15.58
C ASN A 618 -48.51 -1.04 -17.10
N HIS A 619 -47.73 -1.81 -17.85
CA HIS A 619 -47.82 -1.92 -19.30
C HIS A 619 -48.36 -3.27 -19.74
#